data_AF-A0A496AYM7-F1
#
_entry.id   AF-A0A496AYM7-F1
#
_cell.length_a   1.000
_cell.length_b   1.000
_cell.length_c   1.000
_cell.angle_alpha   90.00
_cell.angle_beta   90.00
_cell.angle_gamma   90.00
#
_symmetry.space_group_name_H-M   'P 1'
#
loop_
_entity.id
_entity.type
_entity.pdbx_description
1 polymer ?
#
loop_
_entity_poly.entity_id
_entity_poly.type
_entity_poly.pdbx_seq_one_letter_code
_entity_poly.pdbx_strand_id
1 'polypeptide(L)'
;MDIVSCPFCPPKVNDNAVLLENELSLFIHLKHPILKGSGIIVPRAHRQSAFDLTTEEITSTFSLLTEVKALLDIEYNPQGYNLGWNCGAVAG
;
A
#
# COMPACT_ATOMS: atom_id res chain seq x y z
N MET A 1 -10.63 -9.94 10.25
CA MET A 1 -9.52 -10.91 10.15
C MET A 1 -8.61 -10.69 11.35
N ASP A 2 -8.21 -11.73 12.06
CA ASP A 2 -7.32 -11.57 13.21
C ASP A 2 -5.91 -11.18 12.75
N ILE A 3 -5.24 -10.27 13.47
CA ILE A 3 -3.90 -9.73 13.14
C ILE A 3 -2.90 -10.84 12.79
N VAL A 4 -2.97 -11.98 13.49
CA VAL A 4 -2.11 -13.16 13.32
C VAL A 4 -2.17 -13.75 11.89
N SER A 5 -3.28 -13.53 11.17
CA SER A 5 -3.49 -14.05 9.82
C SER A 5 -3.12 -13.09 8.69
N CYS A 6 -2.94 -11.79 8.98
CA CYS A 6 -2.77 -10.76 7.96
C CYS A 6 -1.41 -10.89 7.24
N PRO A 7 -1.36 -10.98 5.90
CA PRO A 7 -0.11 -11.05 5.14
C PRO A 7 0.67 -9.72 5.12
N PHE A 8 0.01 -8.61 5.50
CA PHE A 8 0.60 -7.27 5.52
C PHE A 8 1.02 -6.82 6.91
N CYS A 9 0.86 -7.67 7.94
CA CYS A 9 1.30 -7.38 9.30
C CYS A 9 2.54 -8.23 9.66
N PRO A 10 3.41 -7.77 10.56
CA PRO A 10 4.47 -8.59 11.12
C PRO A 10 3.94 -9.86 11.81
N PRO A 11 4.64 -11.00 11.74
CA PRO A 11 5.93 -11.21 11.07
C PRO A 11 5.78 -11.65 9.59
N LYS A 12 4.58 -11.57 9.00
CA LYS A 12 4.29 -12.14 7.68
C LYS A 12 4.59 -11.21 6.50
N VAL A 13 4.68 -9.91 6.76
CA VAL A 13 5.08 -8.94 5.75
C VAL A 13 6.44 -9.34 5.15
N ASN A 14 6.53 -9.35 3.83
CA ASN A 14 7.77 -9.66 3.13
C ASN A 14 8.57 -8.37 2.94
N ASP A 15 9.59 -8.17 3.79
CA ASP A 15 10.42 -6.96 3.77
C ASP A 15 11.10 -6.74 2.41
N ASN A 16 11.42 -7.81 1.67
CA ASN A 16 12.01 -7.69 0.32
C ASN A 16 11.05 -7.13 -0.73
N ALA A 17 9.75 -7.06 -0.42
CA ALA A 17 8.74 -6.46 -1.28
C ALA A 17 8.40 -5.01 -0.88
N VAL A 18 8.90 -4.53 0.26
CA VAL A 18 8.74 -3.14 0.69
C VAL A 18 9.78 -2.29 -0.05
N LEU A 19 9.31 -1.35 -0.89
CA LEU A 19 10.22 -0.49 -1.66
C LEU A 19 10.38 0.90 -1.05
N LEU A 20 9.33 1.41 -0.41
CA LEU A 20 9.32 2.69 0.28
C LEU A 20 8.51 2.55 1.57
N GLU A 21 8.88 3.31 2.57
CA GLU A 21 8.16 3.37 3.85
C GLU A 21 8.34 4.74 4.48
N ASN A 22 7.40 5.10 5.36
CA ASN A 22 7.55 6.21 6.27
C ASN A 22 7.17 5.77 7.70
N GLU A 23 6.98 6.72 8.60
CA GLU A 23 6.71 6.45 10.02
C GLU A 23 5.49 5.54 10.22
N LEU A 24 4.41 5.73 9.44
CA LEU A 24 3.15 5.04 9.67
C LEU A 24 2.70 4.12 8.52
N SER A 25 3.36 4.15 7.36
CA SER A 25 2.91 3.43 6.17
C SER A 25 4.05 2.74 5.41
N LEU A 26 3.70 1.65 4.72
CA LEU A 26 4.58 0.86 3.85
C LEU A 26 4.02 0.84 2.44
N PHE A 27 4.87 0.96 1.42
CA PHE A 27 4.54 0.62 0.04
C PHE A 27 5.13 -0.74 -0.31
N ILE A 28 4.23 -1.70 -0.56
CA ILE A 28 4.57 -3.08 -0.89
C ILE A 28 4.33 -3.27 -2.39
N HIS A 29 5.39 -3.56 -3.13
CA HIS A 29 5.31 -3.83 -4.56
C HIS A 29 4.73 -5.22 -4.81
N LEU A 30 3.69 -5.29 -5.64
CA LEU A 30 3.07 -6.52 -6.10
C LEU A 30 3.68 -6.91 -7.45
N LYS A 31 4.46 -7.99 -7.45
CA LYS A 31 5.02 -8.54 -8.70
C LYS A 31 3.91 -9.13 -9.56
N HIS A 32 3.36 -8.34 -10.48
CA HIS A 32 2.33 -8.76 -11.43
C HIS A 32 2.84 -8.69 -12.88
N PRO A 33 2.59 -9.71 -13.73
CA PRO A 33 3.13 -9.75 -15.10
C PRO A 33 2.57 -8.64 -16.00
N ILE A 34 1.31 -8.24 -15.79
CA ILE A 34 0.60 -7.22 -16.58
C ILE A 34 0.74 -5.82 -15.96
N LEU A 35 0.41 -5.66 -14.67
CA LEU A 35 0.44 -4.40 -13.95
C LEU A 35 1.84 -4.13 -13.37
N LYS A 36 2.81 -3.83 -14.23
CA LYS A 36 4.17 -3.46 -13.79
C LYS A 36 4.12 -2.21 -12.91
N GLY A 37 4.86 -2.23 -11.80
CA GLY A 37 4.85 -1.15 -10.83
C GLY A 37 3.63 -1.11 -9.90
N SER A 38 2.70 -2.07 -10.00
CA SER A 38 1.54 -2.12 -9.11
C SER A 38 1.95 -2.47 -7.68
N GLY A 39 1.37 -1.80 -6.71
CA GLY A 39 1.60 -2.09 -5.31
C GLY A 39 0.45 -1.65 -4.45
N ILE A 40 0.61 -1.83 -3.14
CA ILE A 40 -0.34 -1.36 -2.14
C ILE A 40 0.39 -0.50 -1.12
N ILE A 41 -0.30 0.53 -0.63
CA ILE A 41 0.12 1.29 0.54
C ILE A 41 -0.72 0.82 1.71
N VAL A 42 -0.06 0.36 2.77
CA VAL A 42 -0.71 -0.14 3.99
C VAL A 42 -0.18 0.59 5.22
N PRO A 43 -1.03 0.90 6.20
CA PRO A 43 -0.55 1.37 7.50
C PRO A 43 0.23 0.27 8.21
N ARG A 44 1.18 0.66 9.06
CA ARG A 44 1.90 -0.26 9.95
C ARG A 44 0.97 -0.85 11.00
N ALA A 45 0.04 -0.05 11.51
CA ALA A 45 -1.03 -0.52 12.38
C ALA A 45 -2.06 -1.30 11.56
N HIS A 46 -2.62 -2.38 12.13
CA HIS A 46 -3.64 -3.15 11.42
C HIS A 46 -4.95 -2.36 11.30
N ARG A 47 -5.35 -2.05 10.07
CA ARG A 47 -6.63 -1.42 9.71
C ARG A 47 -7.36 -2.30 8.70
N GLN A 48 -8.66 -2.51 8.88
CA GLN A 48 -9.43 -3.39 7.98
C GLN A 48 -9.86 -2.67 6.71
N SER A 49 -10.02 -1.35 6.77
CA SER A 49 -10.48 -0.53 5.67
C SER A 49 -9.93 0.89 5.75
N ALA A 50 -10.08 1.66 4.68
CA ALA A 50 -9.74 3.08 4.66
C ALA A 50 -10.55 3.90 5.69
N PHE A 51 -11.71 3.40 6.13
CA PHE A 51 -12.55 4.06 7.14
C PHE A 51 -12.00 3.93 8.56
N ASP A 52 -11.07 3.01 8.78
CA ASP A 52 -10.46 2.77 10.10
C ASP A 52 -9.19 3.59 10.33
N LEU A 53 -8.71 4.30 9.30
CA LEU A 53 -7.48 5.09 9.36
C LEU A 53 -7.67 6.32 10.27
N THR A 54 -6.63 6.66 11.04
CA THR A 54 -6.59 7.96 11.72
C THR A 54 -6.19 9.07 10.75
N THR A 55 -6.38 10.33 11.15
CA THR A 55 -5.96 11.50 10.38
C THR A 55 -4.46 11.46 10.05
N GLU A 56 -3.64 11.01 10.99
CA GLU A 56 -2.20 10.87 10.84
C GLU A 56 -1.86 9.75 9.84
N GLU A 57 -2.55 8.61 9.90
CA GLU A 57 -2.37 7.50 8.96
C GLU A 57 -2.82 7.87 7.54
N ILE A 58 -3.91 8.62 7.39
CA ILE A 58 -4.33 9.18 6.10
C ILE A 58 -3.24 10.09 5.54
N THR A 59 -2.74 11.03 6.34
CA THR A 59 -1.71 11.99 5.91
C THR A 59 -0.43 11.26 5.50
N SER A 60 0.02 10.29 6.30
CA SER A 60 1.16 9.43 6.01
C SER A 60 0.97 8.62 4.72
N THR A 61 -0.23 8.06 4.50
CA THR A 61 -0.57 7.28 3.29
C THR A 61 -0.44 8.14 2.04
N PHE A 62 -1.00 9.35 2.04
CA PHE A 62 -0.96 10.25 0.89
C PHE A 62 0.42 10.90 0.65
N SER A 63 1.20 11.13 1.72
CA SER A 63 2.61 11.52 1.56
C SER A 63 3.39 10.43 0.83
N LEU A 64 3.28 9.18 1.31
CA LEU A 64 3.96 8.04 0.70
C LEU A 64 3.48 7.80 -0.74
N LEU A 65 2.19 7.99 -1.02
CA LEU A 65 1.65 7.89 -2.38
C LEU A 65 2.35 8.83 -3.37
N THR A 66 2.68 10.05 -2.93
CA THR A 66 3.38 11.03 -3.78
C THR A 66 4.80 10.56 -4.11
N GLU A 67 5.50 9.98 -3.12
CA GLU A 67 6.83 9.39 -3.30
C GLU A 67 6.80 8.16 -4.21
N VAL A 68 5.81 7.28 -4.02
CA VAL A 68 5.58 6.11 -4.88
C VAL A 68 5.35 6.54 -6.32
N LYS A 69 4.51 7.57 -6.56
CA LYS A 69 4.29 8.08 -7.91
C LYS A 69 5.60 8.54 -8.55
N ALA A 70 6.43 9.28 -7.82
CA ALA A 70 7.72 9.75 -8.34
C ALA A 70 8.66 8.58 -8.70
N LEU A 71 8.72 7.54 -7.87
CA LEU A 71 9.47 6.32 -8.16
C LEU A 71 8.96 5.64 -9.43
N LEU A 72 7.64 5.44 -9.55
CA LEU A 72 7.03 4.77 -10.69
C LEU A 72 7.14 5.57 -11.99
N ASP A 73 7.09 6.91 -11.92
CA ASP A 73 7.33 7.79 -13.07
C ASP A 73 8.74 7.58 -13.63
N ILE A 74 9.75 7.47 -12.76
CA ILE A 74 11.15 7.25 -13.16
C ILE A 74 11.35 5.84 -13.73
N GLU A 75 10.81 4.82 -13.07
CA GLU A 75 11.09 3.42 -13.41
C GLU A 75 10.28 2.94 -14.62
N TYR A 76 9.04 3.39 -14.76
CA TYR A 76 8.09 2.85 -15.75
C TYR A 76 7.54 3.89 -16.73
N ASN A 77 7.64 5.19 -16.44
CA ASN A 77 7.06 6.28 -17.24
C ASN A 77 5.60 6.00 -17.67
N PRO A 78 4.69 5.68 -16.73
CA PRO A 78 3.32 5.29 -17.08
C PRO A 78 2.51 6.50 -17.56
N GLN A 79 1.51 6.23 -18.40
CA GLN A 79 0.62 7.27 -18.93
C GLN A 79 -0.52 7.65 -17.97
N GLY A 80 -0.67 6.93 -16.86
CA GLY A 80 -1.73 7.14 -15.88
C GLY A 80 -1.69 6.13 -14.74
N TYR A 81 -2.57 6.35 -13.76
CA TYR A 81 -2.66 5.56 -12.52
C TYR A 81 -4.11 5.28 -12.14
N ASN A 82 -4.35 4.12 -11.55
CA ASN A 82 -5.58 3.82 -10.82
C ASN A 82 -5.27 3.79 -9.32
N LEU A 83 -6.10 4.46 -8.53
CA LEU A 83 -6.04 4.48 -7.07
C LEU A 83 -7.41 4.04 -6.54
N GLY A 84 -7.43 3.15 -5.54
CA GLY A 84 -8.68 2.65 -5.00
C GLY A 84 -8.51 1.75 -3.78
N TRP A 85 -9.62 1.56 -3.08
CA TRP A 85 -9.74 0.66 -1.93
C TRP A 85 -10.99 -0.20 -2.09
N ASN A 86 -10.84 -1.50 -1.86
CA ASN A 86 -11.97 -2.41 -1.75
C ASN A 86 -12.26 -2.61 -0.25
N CYS A 87 -13.38 -2.05 0.21
CA CYS A 87 -13.76 -2.06 1.62
C CYS A 87 -14.91 -3.04 1.88
N GLY A 88 -14.62 -4.14 2.57
CA GLY A 88 -15.58 -5.20 2.85
C GLY A 88 -15.62 -6.29 1.78
N ALA A 89 -16.17 -7.45 2.14
CA ALA A 89 -16.03 -8.69 1.37
C ALA A 89 -16.70 -8.70 -0.01
N VAL A 90 -17.59 -7.74 -0.31
CA VAL A 90 -18.35 -7.67 -1.57
C VAL A 90 -17.78 -6.60 -2.52
N ALA A 91 -16.93 -5.70 -2.03
CA ALA A 91 -16.51 -4.50 -2.74
C ALA A 91 -15.32 -4.69 -3.71
N GLY A 92 -14.93 -5.94 -4.00
CA GLY A 92 -13.92 -6.26 -5.01
C GLY A 92 -13.29 -7.63 -4.87
#